data_AF-A0A965YKE1-F1
#
_entry.id   AF-A0A965YKE1-F1
#
_cell.length_a   1.000
_cell.length_b   1.000
_cell.length_c   1.000
_cell.angle_alpha   90.00
_cell.angle_beta   90.00
_cell.angle_gamma   90.00
#
_symmetry.space_group_name_H-M   'P 1'
#
loop_
_entity.id
_entity.type
_entity.pdbx_description
1 polymer ?
#
loop_
_entity_poly.entity_id
_entity_poly.type
_entity_poly.pdbx_seq_one_letter_code
_entity_poly.pdbx_strand_id
1 'polypeptide(L)'
;MNVTLMVLVSVFAYYCCKTWVSGIAFSITIISIWLLLSLCLGLFPIFSGYSRSWIFVLQTLLMLFVLSSVIFRRHDFMFFIAHFGMLVAVSGGFWGACDQTSEQVLLKDNTQFLVSNKECTFLKFDKEAQVAYLLTDKSDTLTAAVNHPAYYKGRDIYPQTYNAEHNVCVLLVVFQPWKWVEYAGILLMLIWAMLVPFKIINKRRKRYV
;
A
#
# COMPACT_ATOMS: atom_id res chain seq x y z
N MET A 1 10.10 13.59 6.64
CA MET A 1 11.11 13.01 7.55
C MET A 1 11.86 11.94 6.77
N ASN A 2 13.18 12.08 6.58
CA ASN A 2 13.93 11.30 5.59
C ASN A 2 14.02 9.82 5.96
N VAL A 3 13.37 8.95 5.16
CA VAL A 3 13.41 7.48 5.27
C VAL A 3 14.85 6.96 5.32
N THR A 4 15.76 7.59 4.58
CA THR A 4 17.19 7.28 4.57
C THR A 4 17.82 7.44 5.96
N LEU A 5 17.47 8.51 6.68
CA LEU A 5 17.94 8.74 8.04
C LEU A 5 17.40 7.66 8.99
N MET A 6 16.15 7.22 8.80
CA MET A 6 15.55 6.16 9.61
C MET A 6 16.16 4.79 9.35
N VAL A 7 16.42 4.43 8.08
CA VAL A 7 17.12 3.20 7.74
C VAL A 7 18.53 3.23 8.31
N LEU A 8 19.23 4.38 8.20
CA LEU A 8 20.56 4.56 8.77
C LEU A 8 20.55 4.46 10.30
N VAL A 9 19.59 5.07 11.00
CA VAL A 9 19.47 4.98 12.46
C VAL A 9 19.10 3.55 12.89
N SER A 10 18.23 2.87 12.15
CA SER A 10 17.83 1.49 12.45
C SER A 10 18.98 0.52 12.22
N VAL A 11 19.75 0.71 11.15
CA VAL A 11 20.97 -0.06 10.85
C VAL A 11 22.07 0.24 11.87
N PHE A 12 22.25 1.51 12.25
CA PHE A 12 23.22 1.95 13.24
C PHE A 12 22.91 1.38 14.64
N ALA A 13 21.67 1.51 15.10
CA ALA A 13 21.21 0.93 16.36
C ALA A 13 21.33 -0.60 16.36
N TYR A 14 21.07 -1.25 15.23
CA TYR A 14 21.28 -2.69 15.06
C TYR A 14 22.77 -3.07 15.17
N TYR A 15 23.68 -2.33 14.53
CA TYR A 15 25.12 -2.61 14.59
C TYR A 15 25.70 -2.37 15.99
N CYS A 16 25.24 -1.34 16.71
CA CYS A 16 25.70 -1.04 18.07
C CYS A 16 25.16 -2.02 19.13
N CYS A 17 23.93 -2.53 18.97
CA CYS A 17 23.24 -3.33 19.99
C CYS A 17 22.80 -4.72 19.46
N LYS A 18 23.59 -5.32 18.56
CA LYS A 18 23.27 -6.53 17.80
C LYS A 18 22.78 -7.72 18.66
N THR A 19 23.37 -7.93 19.84
CA THR A 19 23.01 -9.04 20.75
C THR A 19 21.69 -8.80 21.49
N TRP A 20 21.33 -7.54 21.71
CA TRP A 20 20.12 -7.15 22.46
C TRP A 20 18.91 -6.99 21.54
N VAL A 21 19.10 -6.32 20.39
CA VAL A 21 18.04 -6.03 19.39
C VAL A 21 17.57 -7.29 18.66
N SER A 22 18.41 -8.34 18.58
CA SER A 22 18.05 -9.63 17.99
C SER A 22 17.42 -10.62 18.99
N GLY A 23 17.31 -10.28 20.28
CA GLY A 23 16.70 -11.16 21.27
C GLY A 23 15.21 -11.43 21.00
N ILE A 24 14.75 -12.67 21.21
CA ILE A 24 13.30 -12.99 21.18
C ILE A 24 12.57 -12.16 22.24
N ALA A 25 13.17 -12.01 23.42
CA ALA A 25 12.65 -11.18 24.50
C ALA A 25 12.42 -9.73 24.05
N PHE A 26 13.37 -9.12 23.34
CA PHE A 26 13.25 -7.75 22.83
C PHE A 26 12.08 -7.60 21.85
N SER A 27 11.92 -8.52 20.90
CA SER A 27 10.77 -8.50 19.99
C SER A 27 9.44 -8.62 20.74
N ILE A 28 9.37 -9.51 21.73
CA ILE A 28 8.16 -9.68 22.57
C ILE A 28 7.88 -8.40 23.35
N THR A 29 8.89 -7.79 23.99
CA THR A 29 8.72 -6.56 24.75
C THR A 29 8.21 -5.42 23.86
N ILE A 30 8.78 -5.24 22.67
CA ILE A 30 8.31 -4.20 21.76
C ILE A 30 6.89 -4.49 21.24
N ILE A 31 6.57 -5.73 20.88
CA ILE A 31 5.21 -6.09 20.45
C ILE A 31 4.21 -5.87 21.59
N SER A 32 4.56 -6.21 22.83
CA SER A 32 3.72 -5.96 23.99
C SER A 32 3.51 -4.47 24.25
N ILE A 33 4.55 -3.65 24.14
CA ILE A 33 4.46 -2.18 24.24
C ILE A 33 3.57 -1.63 23.11
N TRP A 34 3.76 -2.12 21.88
CA TRP A 34 2.96 -1.75 20.71
C TRP A 34 1.48 -2.11 20.93
N LEU A 35 1.17 -3.33 21.36
CA LEU A 35 -0.21 -3.77 21.65
C LEU A 35 -0.85 -2.94 22.77
N LEU A 36 -0.10 -2.67 23.85
CA LEU A 36 -0.59 -1.88 24.97
C LEU A 36 -0.85 -0.43 24.57
N LEU A 37 0.04 0.18 23.78
CA LEU A 37 -0.19 1.49 23.17
C LEU A 37 -1.44 1.45 22.28
N SER A 38 -1.55 0.51 21.35
CA SER A 38 -2.72 0.34 20.48
C SER A 38 -4.02 0.20 21.27
N LEU A 39 -4.01 -0.54 22.38
CA LEU A 39 -5.18 -0.75 23.22
C LEU A 39 -5.55 0.52 23.99
N CYS A 40 -4.58 1.18 24.63
CA CYS A 40 -4.79 2.45 25.31
C CYS A 40 -5.33 3.52 24.34
N LEU A 41 -4.82 3.57 23.12
CA LEU A 41 -5.17 4.56 22.10
C LEU A 41 -6.45 4.24 21.34
N GLY A 42 -6.76 2.96 21.14
CA GLY A 42 -8.04 2.51 20.58
C GLY A 42 -9.22 2.75 21.52
N LEU A 43 -8.96 2.85 22.83
CA LEU A 43 -9.92 3.28 23.85
C LEU A 43 -10.05 4.82 23.96
N PHE A 44 -9.35 5.60 23.12
CA PHE A 44 -9.56 7.06 22.98
C PHE A 44 -10.43 7.39 21.76
N PRO A 45 -11.78 7.35 21.86
CA PRO A 45 -12.68 7.73 20.77
C PRO A 45 -12.97 9.23 20.84
N ILE A 46 -11.98 10.11 20.63
CA ILE A 46 -12.26 11.57 20.74
C ILE A 46 -11.65 12.42 19.61
N PHE A 47 -10.58 11.99 18.94
CA PHE A 47 -9.95 12.81 17.90
C PHE A 47 -10.23 12.27 16.51
N SER A 48 -11.03 13.01 15.75
CA SER A 48 -11.20 12.84 14.31
C SER A 48 -9.82 12.85 13.64
N GLY A 49 -9.45 11.73 13.02
CA GLY A 49 -8.18 11.59 12.29
C GLY A 49 -7.06 10.88 13.05
N TYR A 50 -7.33 9.72 13.68
CA TYR A 50 -6.27 8.84 14.23
C TYR A 50 -5.13 8.59 13.24
N SER A 51 -5.46 8.32 11.97
CA SER A 51 -4.49 8.13 10.88
C SER A 51 -3.62 9.37 10.57
N ARG A 52 -4.00 10.54 11.07
CA ARG A 52 -3.26 11.81 10.97
C ARG A 52 -2.52 12.18 12.26
N SER A 53 -2.62 11.36 13.31
CA SER A 53 -1.99 11.63 14.60
C SER A 53 -0.51 11.24 14.60
N TRP A 54 0.32 11.95 15.36
CA TRP A 54 1.73 11.59 15.58
C TRP A 54 1.90 10.20 16.21
N ILE A 55 0.89 9.78 16.95
CA ILE A 55 0.84 8.49 17.64
C ILE A 55 0.76 7.35 16.63
N PHE A 56 -0.12 7.48 15.63
CA PHE A 56 -0.21 6.52 14.53
C PHE A 56 1.10 6.42 13.75
N VAL A 57 1.79 7.55 13.53
CA VAL A 57 3.13 7.56 12.92
C VAL A 57 4.11 6.74 13.77
N LEU A 58 4.24 7.03 15.07
CA LEU A 58 5.15 6.28 15.94
C LEU A 58 4.83 4.78 15.99
N GLN A 59 3.54 4.43 16.02
CA GLN A 59 3.09 3.04 16.04
C GLN A 59 3.49 2.30 14.76
N THR A 60 3.42 3.00 13.63
CA THR A 60 3.87 2.50 12.32
C THR A 60 5.40 2.34 12.30
N LEU A 61 6.14 3.33 12.78
CA LEU A 61 7.60 3.27 12.84
C LEU A 61 8.08 2.13 13.73
N LEU A 62 7.44 1.91 14.87
CA LEU A 62 7.75 0.82 15.79
C LEU A 62 7.52 -0.54 15.14
N MET A 63 6.42 -0.70 14.41
CA MET A 63 6.12 -1.93 13.66
C MET A 63 7.17 -2.18 12.56
N LEU A 64 7.53 -1.17 11.76
CA LEU A 64 8.55 -1.29 10.71
C LEU A 64 9.93 -1.64 11.30
N PHE A 65 10.26 -1.09 12.48
CA PHE A 65 11.49 -1.39 13.19
C PHE A 65 11.55 -2.84 13.69
N VAL A 66 10.46 -3.35 14.28
CA VAL A 66 10.36 -4.76 14.71
C VAL A 66 10.51 -5.68 13.51
N LEU A 67 9.79 -5.40 12.43
CA LEU A 67 9.83 -6.23 11.22
C LEU A 67 11.23 -6.27 10.61
N SER A 68 11.91 -5.12 10.53
CA SER A 68 13.31 -5.02 10.11
C SER A 68 14.23 -5.85 11.01
N SER A 69 14.08 -5.74 12.33
CA SER A 69 14.90 -6.48 13.31
C SER A 69 14.72 -8.00 13.17
N VAL A 70 13.48 -8.44 12.90
CA VAL A 70 13.16 -9.86 12.69
C VAL A 70 13.79 -10.40 11.41
N ILE A 71 13.80 -9.62 10.33
CA ILE A 71 14.46 -9.97 9.07
C ILE A 71 15.96 -10.19 9.28
N PHE A 72 16.65 -9.25 9.94
CA PHE A 72 18.11 -9.34 10.15
C PHE A 72 18.54 -10.44 11.11
N ARG A 73 17.63 -10.93 11.96
CA ARG A 73 17.94 -12.02 12.91
C ARG A 73 18.04 -13.38 12.24
N ARG A 74 17.21 -13.63 11.22
CA ARG A 74 17.00 -14.99 10.70
C ARG A 74 17.51 -15.10 9.28
N HIS A 75 18.59 -15.85 9.10
CA HIS A 75 19.24 -16.08 7.80
C HIS A 75 18.54 -17.13 6.92
N ASP A 76 17.25 -17.42 7.15
CA ASP A 76 16.48 -18.32 6.29
C ASP A 76 15.91 -17.53 5.12
N PHE A 77 16.32 -17.86 3.89
CA PHE A 77 15.89 -17.17 2.68
C PHE A 77 14.37 -17.12 2.50
N MET A 78 13.65 -18.20 2.82
CA MET A 78 12.18 -18.19 2.72
C MET A 78 11.58 -17.28 3.78
N PHE A 79 12.14 -17.28 4.97
CA PHE A 79 11.71 -16.37 6.02
C PHE A 79 11.95 -14.91 5.62
N PHE A 80 13.12 -14.63 5.03
CA PHE A 80 13.49 -13.32 4.52
C PHE A 80 12.50 -12.81 3.47
N ILE A 81 12.18 -13.60 2.44
CA ILE A 81 11.22 -13.20 1.38
C ILE A 81 9.87 -12.78 1.98
N ALA A 82 9.34 -13.57 2.92
CA ALA A 82 8.04 -13.29 3.53
C ALA A 82 8.04 -11.96 4.30
N HIS A 83 9.02 -11.78 5.18
CA HIS A 83 9.06 -10.63 6.08
C HIS A 83 9.52 -9.37 5.36
N PHE A 84 10.42 -9.50 4.38
CA PHE A 84 10.80 -8.40 3.49
C PHE A 84 9.63 -7.99 2.59
N GLY A 85 8.88 -8.94 2.04
CA GLY A 85 7.65 -8.66 1.29
C GLY A 85 6.62 -7.90 2.12
N MET A 86 6.40 -8.34 3.37
CA MET A 86 5.56 -7.63 4.33
C MET A 86 6.07 -6.22 4.63
N LEU A 87 7.38 -6.05 4.81
CA LEU A 87 8.01 -4.75 5.09
C LEU A 87 7.77 -3.77 3.93
N VAL A 88 8.00 -4.24 2.71
CA VAL A 88 7.80 -3.46 1.49
C VAL A 88 6.32 -3.11 1.30
N ALA A 89 5.39 -4.06 1.46
CA ALA A 89 3.96 -3.83 1.28
C ALA A 89 3.42 -2.77 2.27
N VAL A 90 3.74 -2.96 3.55
CA VAL A 90 3.35 -2.04 4.61
C VAL A 90 3.95 -0.65 4.37
N SER A 91 5.26 -0.58 4.05
CA SER A 91 5.92 0.71 3.78
C SER A 91 5.28 1.44 2.59
N GLY A 92 4.95 0.72 1.52
CA GLY A 92 4.24 1.26 0.35
C GLY A 92 2.88 1.84 0.69
N GLY A 93 2.08 1.16 1.52
CA GLY A 93 0.77 1.68 1.95
C GLY A 93 0.87 2.93 2.82
N PHE A 94 1.84 2.98 3.74
CA PHE A 94 2.03 4.14 4.62
C PHE A 94 2.59 5.36 3.90
N TRP A 95 3.58 5.19 3.02
CA TRP A 95 4.13 6.29 2.24
C TRP A 95 3.20 6.71 1.10
N GLY A 96 2.47 5.74 0.52
CA GLY A 96 1.45 5.94 -0.51
C GLY A 96 0.42 6.98 -0.14
N ALA A 97 -0.07 6.96 1.11
CA ALA A 97 -1.09 7.88 1.58
C ALA A 97 -0.63 9.35 1.61
N CYS A 98 0.66 9.62 1.86
CA CYS A 98 1.19 10.98 1.95
C CYS A 98 1.39 11.64 0.58
N ASP A 99 1.76 10.84 -0.43
CA ASP A 99 2.05 11.34 -1.79
C ASP A 99 0.86 11.16 -2.76
N GLN A 100 -0.25 10.58 -2.28
CA GLN A 100 -1.45 10.42 -3.07
C GLN A 100 -2.13 11.77 -3.29
N THR A 101 -2.42 12.08 -4.55
CA THR A 101 -3.30 13.20 -4.91
C THR A 101 -4.55 12.68 -5.60
N SER A 102 -5.68 13.30 -5.31
CA SER A 102 -6.96 12.96 -5.93
C SER A 102 -7.68 14.22 -6.37
N GLU A 103 -8.10 14.25 -7.62
CA GLU A 103 -8.87 15.35 -8.21
C GLU A 103 -10.24 14.82 -8.63
N GLN A 104 -11.30 15.53 -8.23
CA GLN A 104 -12.64 15.25 -8.70
C GLN A 104 -12.95 16.14 -9.88
N VAL A 105 -13.29 15.53 -11.01
CA VAL A 105 -13.60 16.23 -12.25
C VAL A 105 -15.05 15.98 -12.60
N LEU A 106 -15.80 17.05 -12.74
CA LEU A 106 -17.23 17.03 -13.06
C LEU A 106 -17.41 17.17 -14.57
N LEU A 107 -17.93 16.13 -15.23
CA LEU A 107 -17.95 16.02 -16.68
C LEU A 107 -19.36 15.74 -17.21
N LYS A 108 -19.72 16.46 -18.26
CA LYS A 108 -20.87 16.15 -19.13
C LYS A 108 -20.38 15.41 -20.36
N ASP A 109 -21.30 14.79 -21.09
CA ASP A 109 -20.99 14.11 -22.35
C ASP A 109 -20.22 15.02 -23.31
N ASN A 110 -19.19 14.47 -23.96
CA ASN A 110 -18.26 15.16 -24.87
C ASN A 110 -17.43 16.31 -24.24
N THR A 111 -17.28 16.33 -22.92
CA THR A 111 -16.42 17.35 -22.26
C THR A 111 -14.96 16.91 -22.28
N GLN A 112 -14.07 17.83 -22.65
CA GLN A 112 -12.62 17.64 -22.57
C GLN A 112 -12.08 17.99 -21.18
N PHE A 113 -11.10 17.22 -20.73
CA PHE A 113 -10.40 17.43 -19.47
C PHE A 113 -8.95 16.99 -19.57
N LEU A 114 -8.12 17.47 -18.66
CA LEU A 114 -6.69 17.19 -18.67
C LEU A 114 -6.34 16.13 -17.62
N VAL A 115 -5.66 15.07 -18.05
CA VAL A 115 -5.02 14.10 -17.16
C VAL A 115 -3.53 14.16 -17.37
N SER A 116 -2.79 14.69 -16.39
CA SER A 116 -1.33 14.83 -16.46
C SER A 116 -0.88 15.58 -17.73
N ASN A 117 -1.48 16.76 -17.97
CA ASN A 117 -1.26 17.62 -19.13
C ASN A 117 -1.59 17.00 -20.51
N LYS A 118 -2.37 15.92 -20.55
CA LYS A 118 -2.88 15.32 -21.78
C LYS A 118 -4.38 15.40 -21.82
N GLU A 119 -4.89 15.75 -22.99
CA GLU A 119 -6.33 15.85 -23.22
C GLU A 119 -6.97 14.46 -23.26
N CYS A 120 -8.07 14.36 -22.52
CA CYS A 120 -8.99 13.24 -22.54
C CYS A 120 -10.39 13.80 -22.76
N THR A 121 -11.22 13.10 -23.53
CA THR A 121 -12.62 13.46 -23.73
C THR A 121 -13.50 12.43 -23.02
N PHE A 122 -14.44 12.89 -22.21
CA PHE A 122 -15.45 12.01 -21.65
C PHE A 122 -16.55 11.78 -22.68
N LEU A 123 -16.79 10.51 -23.05
CA LEU A 123 -17.76 10.17 -24.09
C LEU A 123 -19.14 9.97 -23.49
N LYS A 124 -19.27 9.03 -22.56
CA LYS A 124 -20.53 8.67 -21.92
C LYS A 124 -20.30 7.87 -20.64
N PHE A 125 -21.32 7.84 -19.79
CA PHE A 125 -21.42 6.90 -18.68
C PHE A 125 -22.54 5.89 -18.97
N ASP A 126 -22.20 4.61 -18.96
CA ASP A 126 -23.14 3.50 -19.02
C ASP A 126 -23.65 3.18 -17.61
N LYS A 127 -24.94 3.43 -17.39
CA LYS A 127 -25.59 3.28 -16.08
C LYS A 127 -25.78 1.83 -15.68
N GLU A 128 -25.98 0.92 -16.64
CA GLU A 128 -26.22 -0.49 -16.36
C GLU A 128 -24.91 -1.18 -15.98
N ALA A 129 -23.86 -0.92 -16.76
CA ALA A 129 -22.54 -1.48 -16.52
C ALA A 129 -21.75 -0.73 -15.43
N GLN A 130 -22.17 0.49 -15.05
CA GLN A 130 -21.42 1.40 -14.17
C GLN A 130 -20.01 1.70 -14.72
N VAL A 131 -19.92 1.97 -16.03
CA VAL A 131 -18.67 2.18 -16.77
C VAL A 131 -18.66 3.56 -17.44
N ALA A 132 -17.60 4.32 -17.23
CA ALA A 132 -17.28 5.53 -17.98
C ALA A 132 -16.40 5.21 -19.19
N TYR A 133 -16.77 5.75 -20.35
CA TYR A 133 -16.00 5.65 -21.58
C TYR A 133 -15.26 6.97 -21.83
N LEU A 134 -13.96 6.89 -22.01
CA LEU A 134 -13.06 8.02 -22.20
C LEU A 134 -12.33 7.86 -23.53
N LEU A 135 -12.10 8.95 -24.24
CA LEU A 135 -11.26 9.01 -25.43
C LEU A 135 -9.95 9.70 -25.08
N THR A 136 -8.82 9.07 -25.41
CA THR A 136 -7.50 9.64 -25.21
C THR A 136 -7.07 10.50 -26.41
N ASP A 137 -6.00 11.27 -26.24
CA ASP A 137 -5.35 12.07 -27.29
C ASP A 137 -5.01 11.27 -28.57
N LYS A 138 -4.78 9.96 -28.44
CA LYS A 138 -4.50 9.05 -29.56
C LYS A 138 -5.74 8.44 -30.20
N SER A 139 -6.94 8.89 -29.84
CA SER A 139 -8.21 8.27 -30.22
C SER A 139 -8.42 6.85 -29.68
N ASP A 140 -7.60 6.39 -28.72
CA ASP A 140 -7.84 5.13 -28.04
C ASP A 140 -8.96 5.30 -27.00
N THR A 141 -9.91 4.38 -27.00
CA THR A 141 -11.00 4.34 -26.02
C THR A 141 -10.54 3.63 -24.75
N LEU A 142 -10.67 4.31 -23.62
CA LEU A 142 -10.34 3.84 -22.29
C LEU A 142 -11.62 3.65 -21.47
N THR A 143 -11.76 2.50 -20.81
CA THR A 143 -12.94 2.17 -20.00
C THR A 143 -12.60 2.18 -18.52
N ALA A 144 -13.28 3.01 -17.74
CA ALA A 144 -13.13 3.09 -16.29
C ALA A 144 -14.42 2.61 -15.61
N ALA A 145 -14.33 1.60 -14.74
CA ALA A 145 -15.46 1.10 -13.96
C ALA A 145 -15.23 1.33 -12.46
N VAL A 146 -16.30 1.30 -11.66
CA VAL A 146 -16.26 1.61 -10.21
C VAL A 146 -15.19 0.81 -9.47
N ASN A 147 -15.03 -0.48 -9.80
CA ASN A 147 -14.03 -1.38 -9.19
C ASN A 147 -12.86 -1.74 -10.11
N HIS A 148 -12.87 -1.25 -11.35
CA HIS A 148 -11.80 -1.48 -12.32
C HIS A 148 -11.38 -0.12 -12.88
N PRO A 149 -10.46 0.59 -12.19
CA PRO A 149 -10.01 1.89 -12.65
C PRO A 149 -9.30 1.77 -13.99
N ALA A 150 -9.41 2.81 -14.78
CA ALA A 150 -8.59 2.94 -15.96
C ALA A 150 -7.25 3.57 -15.60
N TYR A 151 -6.15 2.92 -15.99
CA TYR A 151 -4.82 3.48 -15.82
C TYR A 151 -4.41 4.31 -17.04
N TYR A 152 -4.16 5.59 -16.85
CA TYR A 152 -3.69 6.48 -17.89
C TYR A 152 -2.61 7.42 -17.37
N LYS A 153 -1.43 7.37 -18.00
CA LYS A 153 -0.31 8.31 -17.77
C LYS A 153 0.07 8.47 -16.29
N GLY A 154 0.14 7.35 -15.56
CA GLY A 154 0.53 7.36 -14.16
C GLY A 154 -0.62 7.64 -13.18
N ARG A 155 -1.85 7.80 -13.66
CA ARG A 155 -3.02 8.05 -12.82
C ARG A 155 -4.08 6.97 -13.02
N ASP A 156 -4.77 6.64 -11.95
CA ASP A 156 -5.94 5.77 -11.95
C ASP A 156 -7.20 6.64 -12.02
N ILE A 157 -8.12 6.31 -12.92
CA ILE A 157 -9.37 7.05 -13.13
C ILE A 157 -10.52 6.18 -12.69
N TYR A 158 -11.31 6.67 -11.73
CA TYR A 158 -12.49 5.98 -11.21
C TYR A 158 -13.75 6.79 -11.50
N PRO A 159 -14.85 6.17 -11.94
CA PRO A 159 -16.15 6.80 -11.83
C PRO A 159 -16.59 6.78 -10.36
N GLN A 160 -16.86 7.95 -9.79
CA GLN A 160 -17.24 8.07 -8.38
C GLN A 160 -18.76 8.17 -8.21
N THR A 161 -19.38 9.14 -8.89
CA THR A 161 -20.82 9.40 -8.80
C THR A 161 -21.35 9.80 -10.17
N TYR A 162 -22.57 9.39 -10.48
CA TYR A 162 -23.29 9.85 -11.66
C TYR A 162 -24.61 10.50 -11.24
N ASN A 163 -24.81 11.77 -11.62
CA ASN A 163 -26.06 12.49 -11.43
C ASN A 163 -26.89 12.42 -12.73
N ALA A 164 -28.00 11.69 -12.66
CA ALA A 164 -28.90 11.48 -13.78
C ALA A 164 -29.73 12.72 -14.16
N GLU A 165 -30.02 13.61 -13.20
CA GLU A 165 -30.85 14.81 -13.45
C GLU A 165 -30.11 15.84 -14.29
N HIS A 166 -28.79 15.93 -14.13
CA HIS A 166 -27.95 16.89 -14.84
C HIS A 166 -27.09 16.26 -15.95
N ASN A 167 -27.18 14.93 -16.12
CA ASN A 167 -26.29 14.13 -16.98
C ASN A 167 -24.82 14.46 -16.75
N VAL A 168 -24.42 14.36 -15.49
CA VAL A 168 -23.08 14.72 -15.02
C VAL A 168 -22.44 13.51 -14.35
N CYS A 169 -21.24 13.15 -14.79
CA CYS A 169 -20.39 12.15 -14.14
C CYS A 169 -19.29 12.85 -13.34
N VAL A 170 -19.04 12.38 -12.12
CA VAL A 170 -17.89 12.77 -11.32
C VAL A 170 -16.84 11.69 -11.45
N LEU A 171 -15.72 12.01 -12.09
CA LEU A 171 -14.55 11.15 -12.14
C LEU A 171 -13.58 11.52 -11.02
N LEU A 172 -13.00 10.52 -10.38
CA LEU A 172 -11.92 10.65 -9.43
C LEU A 172 -10.62 10.25 -10.13
N VAL A 173 -9.76 11.23 -10.39
CA VAL A 173 -8.43 11.01 -10.96
C VAL A 173 -7.42 10.95 -9.83
N VAL A 174 -6.77 9.80 -9.67
CA VAL A 174 -5.92 9.49 -8.53
C VAL A 174 -4.48 9.24 -8.97
N PHE A 175 -3.53 9.91 -8.34
CA PHE A 175 -2.11 9.59 -8.44
C PHE A 175 -1.66 8.79 -7.23
N GLN A 176 -1.10 7.60 -7.43
CA GLN A 176 -0.56 6.75 -6.38
C GLN A 176 0.83 6.24 -6.76
N PRO A 177 1.91 6.98 -6.43
CA PRO A 177 3.26 6.62 -6.87
C PRO A 177 3.75 5.30 -6.23
N TRP A 178 3.31 5.00 -5.01
CA TRP A 178 3.77 3.85 -4.24
C TRP A 178 2.97 2.55 -4.47
N LYS A 179 1.92 2.59 -5.31
CA LYS A 179 1.07 1.43 -5.64
C LYS A 179 1.90 0.22 -6.07
N TRP A 180 2.91 0.44 -6.91
CA TRP A 180 3.77 -0.64 -7.41
C TRP A 180 4.71 -1.21 -6.35
N VAL A 181 5.14 -0.39 -5.40
CA VAL A 181 5.96 -0.84 -4.26
C VAL A 181 5.10 -1.74 -3.37
N GLU A 182 3.88 -1.33 -3.08
CA GLU A 182 2.92 -2.15 -2.32
C GLU A 182 2.67 -3.50 -3.01
N TYR A 183 2.38 -3.49 -4.31
CA TYR A 183 2.16 -4.71 -5.11
C TYR A 183 3.39 -5.62 -5.16
N ALA A 184 4.60 -5.05 -5.25
CA ALA A 184 5.83 -5.84 -5.20
C ALA A 184 5.96 -6.56 -3.85
N GLY A 185 5.64 -5.90 -2.73
CA GLY A 185 5.62 -6.52 -1.41
C GLY A 185 4.59 -7.66 -1.30
N ILE A 186 3.37 -7.44 -1.80
CA ILE A 186 2.31 -8.46 -1.86
C ILE A 186 2.76 -9.66 -2.70
N LEU A 187 3.35 -9.42 -3.87
CA LEU A 187 3.87 -10.47 -4.74
C LEU A 187 4.92 -11.34 -4.04
N LEU A 188 5.84 -10.73 -3.30
CA LEU A 188 6.85 -11.48 -2.52
C LEU A 188 6.20 -12.38 -1.47
N MET A 189 5.16 -11.89 -0.77
CA MET A 189 4.41 -12.70 0.19
C MET A 189 3.66 -13.85 -0.48
N LEU A 190 3.08 -13.64 -1.67
CA LEU A 190 2.44 -14.69 -2.46
C LEU A 190 3.45 -15.75 -2.94
N ILE A 191 4.61 -15.32 -3.44
CA ILE A 191 5.70 -16.23 -3.84
C ILE A 191 6.10 -17.11 -2.64
N TRP A 192 6.29 -16.51 -1.47
CA TRP A 192 6.58 -17.26 -0.26
C TRP A 192 5.47 -18.27 0.09
N ALA A 193 4.20 -17.84 0.07
CA ALA A 193 3.07 -18.69 0.40
C ALA A 193 2.98 -19.92 -0.52
N MET A 194 3.31 -19.74 -1.82
CA MET A 194 3.39 -20.83 -2.78
C MET A 194 4.58 -21.77 -2.54
N LEU A 195 5.74 -21.25 -2.11
CA LEU A 195 6.98 -22.04 -1.96
C LEU A 195 7.11 -22.78 -0.63
N VAL A 196 6.49 -22.29 0.44
CA VAL A 196 6.58 -22.90 1.78
C VAL A 196 6.13 -24.36 1.83
N PRO A 197 4.99 -24.76 1.22
CA PRO A 197 4.54 -26.15 1.22
C PRO A 197 5.60 -27.12 0.67
N PHE A 198 6.27 -26.75 -0.44
CA PHE A 198 7.31 -27.57 -1.05
C PHE A 198 8.52 -27.75 -0.12
N LYS A 199 8.94 -26.69 0.57
CA LYS A 199 10.02 -26.76 1.56
C LYS A 199 9.66 -27.68 2.73
N ILE A 200 8.41 -27.64 3.20
CA ILE A 200 7.92 -28.51 4.28
C ILE A 200 7.91 -29.97 3.82
N ILE A 201 7.40 -30.26 2.62
CA ILE A 201 7.35 -31.62 2.05
C ILE A 201 8.76 -32.19 1.91
N ASN A 202 9.71 -31.42 1.34
CA ASN A 202 11.09 -31.88 1.16
C ASN A 202 11.79 -32.16 2.51
N LYS A 203 11.54 -31.32 3.52
CA LYS A 203 12.05 -31.55 4.89
C LYS A 203 11.45 -32.79 5.55
N ARG A 204 10.20 -33.15 5.26
CA ARG A 204 9.58 -34.40 5.74
C ARG A 204 10.22 -35.60 5.04
N ARG A 205 10.38 -35.57 3.71
CA ARG A 205 10.99 -36.67 2.93
C ARG A 205 12.38 -37.04 3.45
N LYS A 206 13.23 -36.06 3.73
CA LYS A 206 14.59 -36.28 4.28
C LYS A 206 14.65 -36.82 5.72
N ARG A 207 13.52 -36.93 6.44
CA ARG A 207 13.48 -37.52 7.79
C ARG A 207 13.13 -39.02 7.80
N TYR A 208 12.68 -39.55 6.66
CA TYR A 208 12.30 -40.96 6.51
C TYR A 208 13.27 -41.75 5.62
N VAL A 209 14.39 -41.13 5.22
CA VAL A 209 15.53 -41.72 4.51
C VAL A 209 16.74 -41.54 5.42
#